data_AF-A0A964AVP9-F1
#
_entry.id   AF-A0A964AVP9-F1
#
_cell.length_a   1.000
_cell.length_b   1.000
_cell.length_c   1.000
_cell.angle_alpha   90.00
_cell.angle_beta   90.00
_cell.angle_gamma   90.00
#
_symmetry.space_group_name_H-M   'P 1'
#
loop_
_entity.id
_entity.type
_entity.pdbx_description
1 polymer ?
#
loop_
_entity_poly.entity_id
_entity_poly.type
_entity_poly.pdbx_seq_one_letter_code
_entity_poly.pdbx_strand_id
1 'polypeptide(L)'
;MWAARCAYAGARGVSTRDRPDTVGIPESNLRSSGSVPMKSPKTARKMWIAAGITLGALIIVSGLIVQPSLIRRVPFTLPEASLDTWEAILSNPRPISVRTFSTGTMKTDLSGILNLEHPAATDIEDTPVDLPVNVSIVRHAERGAYLVDGGLDASYVHNPFGTMRGLIVERFLGKGSQEPGQDTASLLDREQAAIQGVFLTHLHMDHTAGLVDLPKDIPYVVGENERYVNFRFIIQGDHLAGVPELQEIAFDKGVDLAPLGTAVDLFGDGSFWAIRSPGHSAGHVLYFVNGVEEQVLLTGDACNTLEQFSTGIGPGFYSSDVAQAQASMDRIIRFKNQHPQVALSFGHDQAMLR
;
A
#
# COMPACT_ATOMS: atom_id res chain seq x y z
N MET A 1 -12.50 2.81 -16.62
CA MET A 1 -13.96 2.58 -16.49
C MET A 1 -14.15 1.68 -15.27
N TRP A 2 -15.02 2.09 -14.32
CA TRP A 2 -15.17 1.67 -12.91
C TRP A 2 -14.39 2.50 -11.87
N ALA A 3 -14.83 3.75 -11.70
CA ALA A 3 -14.68 4.51 -10.46
C ALA A 3 -16.09 4.82 -9.95
N ALA A 4 -16.49 4.21 -8.83
CA ALA A 4 -17.78 4.48 -8.20
C ALA A 4 -17.64 5.73 -7.31
N ARG A 5 -17.95 6.90 -7.87
CA ARG A 5 -18.20 8.12 -7.09
C ARG A 5 -19.62 8.07 -6.52
N CYS A 6 -19.75 8.02 -5.20
CA CYS A 6 -21.01 8.33 -4.52
C CYS A 6 -20.93 9.74 -3.93
N ALA A 7 -21.48 10.71 -4.66
CA ALA A 7 -21.72 12.05 -4.14
C ALA A 7 -23.18 12.13 -3.64
N TYR A 8 -23.33 12.44 -2.35
CA TYR A 8 -24.59 12.71 -1.69
C TYR A 8 -24.87 14.23 -1.79
N ALA A 9 -25.99 14.64 -2.39
CA ALA A 9 -26.43 16.03 -2.34
C ALA A 9 -27.97 16.11 -2.31
N GLY A 10 -28.44 16.89 -1.34
CA GLY A 10 -29.81 16.93 -0.85
C GLY A 10 -30.87 17.44 -1.85
N ALA A 11 -32.06 16.85 -1.72
CA ALA A 11 -33.27 17.30 -2.35
C ALA A 11 -33.72 18.66 -1.80
N ARG A 12 -33.88 19.66 -2.69
CA ARG A 12 -34.71 20.84 -2.43
C ARG A 12 -36.05 20.65 -3.14
N GLY A 13 -37.12 20.74 -2.37
CA GLY A 13 -38.50 20.65 -2.86
C GLY A 13 -38.85 21.85 -3.75
N VAL A 14 -39.63 21.57 -4.80
CA VAL A 14 -40.29 22.58 -5.62
C VAL A 14 -41.79 22.43 -5.49
N SER A 15 -42.39 23.59 -5.28
CA SER A 15 -43.78 23.92 -5.02
C SER A 15 -44.74 23.46 -6.12
N THR A 16 -45.91 22.99 -5.68
CA THR A 16 -47.13 22.81 -6.47
C THR A 16 -47.76 24.14 -6.83
N ARG A 17 -48.28 24.26 -8.07
CA ARG A 17 -49.58 24.84 -8.47
C ARG A 17 -49.53 25.24 -9.94
N ASP A 18 -50.33 24.58 -10.77
CA ASP A 18 -51.51 25.20 -11.41
C ASP A 18 -52.10 24.25 -12.48
N ARG A 19 -53.41 24.05 -12.40
CA ARG A 19 -54.25 23.48 -13.47
C ARG A 19 -54.53 24.58 -14.49
N PRO A 20 -54.82 24.24 -15.76
CA PRO A 20 -56.25 24.22 -16.11
C PRO A 20 -56.68 23.11 -17.10
N ASP A 21 -57.95 22.77 -16.91
CA ASP A 21 -58.99 22.57 -17.91
C ASP A 21 -58.98 21.39 -18.88
N THR A 22 -60.04 20.62 -18.63
CA THR A 22 -60.70 19.55 -19.39
C THR A 22 -61.06 19.93 -20.82
N VAL A 23 -60.62 19.10 -21.78
CA VAL A 23 -61.27 18.93 -23.08
C VAL A 23 -61.42 17.43 -23.34
N GLY A 24 -62.65 17.03 -23.69
CA GLY A 24 -63.13 15.65 -23.72
C GLY A 24 -62.47 14.76 -24.78
N ILE A 25 -62.35 13.47 -24.43
CA ILE A 25 -61.97 12.39 -25.32
C ILE A 25 -63.19 11.47 -25.48
N PRO A 26 -63.60 11.09 -26.70
CA PRO A 26 -64.71 10.17 -26.89
C PRO A 26 -64.28 8.72 -26.61
N GLU A 27 -65.16 7.99 -25.91
CA GLU A 27 -65.07 6.54 -25.72
C GLU A 27 -65.13 5.81 -27.08
N SER A 28 -64.18 4.91 -27.32
CA SER A 28 -64.49 3.61 -27.95
C SER A 28 -63.30 2.64 -27.90
N ASN A 29 -63.65 1.37 -27.76
CA ASN A 29 -62.86 0.15 -27.97
C ASN A 29 -62.14 -0.46 -26.76
N LEU A 30 -62.94 -1.09 -25.91
CA LEU A 30 -62.60 -2.34 -25.23
C LEU A 30 -62.07 -3.37 -26.23
N ARG A 31 -60.77 -3.70 -26.15
CA ARG A 31 -60.19 -4.91 -26.74
C ARG A 31 -59.43 -5.70 -25.68
N SER A 32 -60.00 -6.87 -25.37
CA SER A 32 -59.40 -8.11 -24.87
C SER A 32 -58.09 -8.02 -24.06
N SER A 33 -58.20 -8.30 -22.76
CA SER A 33 -57.09 -8.74 -21.91
C SER A 33 -56.44 -10.01 -22.48
N GLY A 34 -55.24 -9.89 -23.04
CA GLY A 34 -54.38 -11.04 -23.30
C GLY A 34 -53.81 -11.56 -21.98
N SER A 35 -54.22 -12.76 -21.58
CA SER A 35 -53.61 -13.47 -20.44
C SER A 35 -52.16 -13.81 -20.77
N VAL A 36 -51.21 -13.24 -20.01
CA VAL A 36 -49.81 -13.70 -20.04
C VAL A 36 -49.80 -15.14 -19.53
N PRO A 37 -49.23 -16.12 -20.27
CA PRO A 37 -49.24 -17.50 -19.82
C PRO A 37 -48.36 -17.62 -18.56
N MET A 38 -49.00 -17.92 -17.42
CA MET A 38 -48.32 -18.28 -16.19
C MET A 38 -47.52 -19.57 -16.43
N LYS A 39 -46.19 -19.48 -16.39
CA LYS A 39 -45.31 -20.66 -16.48
C LYS A 39 -45.72 -21.69 -15.42
N SER A 40 -45.89 -22.95 -15.84
CA SER A 40 -46.31 -24.03 -14.93
C SER A 40 -45.43 -24.14 -13.67
N PRO A 41 -45.94 -24.64 -12.54
CA PRO A 41 -45.17 -24.78 -11.29
C PRO A 41 -43.88 -25.59 -11.46
N LYS A 42 -43.88 -26.55 -12.40
CA LYS A 42 -42.71 -27.37 -12.75
C LYS A 42 -41.63 -26.57 -13.50
N THR A 43 -42.02 -25.62 -14.34
CA THR A 43 -41.08 -24.72 -15.04
C THR A 43 -40.50 -23.66 -14.11
N ALA A 44 -41.31 -23.13 -13.19
CA ALA A 44 -40.83 -22.23 -12.14
C ALA A 44 -39.79 -22.92 -11.23
N ARG A 45 -40.07 -24.16 -10.78
CA ARG A 45 -39.13 -24.95 -9.97
C ARG A 45 -37.80 -25.24 -10.70
N LYS A 46 -37.83 -25.55 -11.99
CA LYS A 46 -36.61 -25.74 -12.81
C LYS A 46 -35.79 -24.44 -12.95
N MET A 47 -36.46 -23.29 -13.09
CA MET A 47 -35.79 -21.99 -13.12
C MET A 47 -35.12 -21.66 -11.79
N TRP A 48 -35.76 -21.92 -10.65
CA TRP A 48 -35.15 -21.72 -9.33
C TRP A 48 -33.96 -22.63 -9.06
N ILE A 49 -34.01 -23.90 -9.51
CA ILE A 49 -32.88 -24.82 -9.42
C ILE A 49 -31.71 -24.32 -10.29
N ALA A 50 -31.97 -23.91 -11.53
CA ALA A 50 -30.93 -23.37 -12.42
C ALA A 50 -30.30 -22.08 -11.85
N ALA A 51 -31.12 -21.14 -11.35
CA ALA A 51 -30.64 -19.92 -10.70
C ALA A 51 -29.81 -20.23 -9.44
N GLY A 52 -30.22 -21.21 -8.64
CA GLY A 52 -29.46 -21.67 -7.48
C GLY A 52 -28.12 -22.31 -7.85
N ILE A 53 -28.06 -23.10 -8.93
CA ILE A 53 -26.81 -23.67 -9.44
C ILE A 53 -25.88 -22.58 -9.98
N THR A 54 -26.40 -21.62 -10.73
CA THR A 54 -25.60 -20.49 -11.24
C THR A 54 -25.09 -19.60 -10.12
N LEU A 55 -25.92 -19.29 -9.12
CA LEU A 55 -25.50 -18.53 -7.94
C LEU A 55 -24.47 -19.31 -7.11
N GLY A 56 -24.68 -20.61 -6.91
CA GLY A 56 -23.72 -21.49 -6.24
C GLY A 56 -22.39 -21.57 -6.99
N ALA A 57 -22.41 -21.70 -8.32
CA ALA A 57 -21.22 -21.68 -9.16
C ALA A 57 -20.52 -20.32 -9.11
N LEU A 58 -21.25 -19.19 -9.11
CA LEU A 58 -20.67 -17.86 -8.97
C LEU A 58 -20.05 -17.64 -7.58
N ILE A 59 -20.67 -18.15 -6.51
CA ILE A 59 -20.10 -18.10 -5.15
C ILE A 59 -18.85 -18.98 -5.07
N ILE A 60 -18.86 -20.18 -5.67
CA ILE A 60 -17.70 -21.06 -5.72
C ILE A 60 -16.57 -20.42 -6.53
N VAL A 61 -16.87 -19.89 -7.72
CA VAL A 61 -15.90 -19.19 -8.58
C VAL A 61 -15.37 -17.93 -7.89
N SER A 62 -16.23 -17.14 -7.27
CA SER A 62 -15.83 -15.99 -6.46
C SER A 62 -14.97 -16.42 -5.27
N GLY A 63 -15.30 -17.49 -4.55
CA GLY A 63 -14.49 -18.00 -3.45
C GLY A 63 -13.15 -18.59 -3.90
N LEU A 64 -13.09 -19.14 -5.13
CA LEU A 64 -11.87 -19.67 -5.74
C LEU A 64 -10.94 -18.58 -6.29
N ILE A 65 -11.49 -17.43 -6.72
CA ILE A 65 -10.75 -16.28 -7.26
C ILE A 65 -10.35 -15.31 -6.13
N VAL A 66 -11.30 -15.03 -5.23
CA VAL A 66 -11.18 -14.05 -4.14
C VAL A 66 -10.67 -14.72 -2.87
N GLN A 67 -10.13 -15.96 -2.92
CA GLN A 67 -9.44 -16.53 -1.77
C GLN A 67 -8.25 -15.60 -1.47
N PRO A 68 -8.33 -14.71 -0.47
CA PRO A 68 -7.21 -13.88 -0.12
C PRO A 68 -6.15 -14.84 0.39
N SER A 69 -4.88 -14.47 0.26
CA SER A 69 -3.83 -15.03 1.11
C SER A 69 -4.26 -14.80 2.57
N LEU A 70 -4.92 -15.80 3.16
CA LEU A 70 -5.41 -15.81 4.55
C LEU A 70 -4.20 -16.03 5.47
N ILE A 71 -3.25 -15.11 5.41
CA ILE A 71 -2.12 -15.09 6.33
C ILE A 71 -2.67 -14.64 7.67
N ARG A 72 -2.37 -15.41 8.72
CA ARG A 72 -2.78 -15.09 10.08
C ARG A 72 -2.21 -13.71 10.45
N ARG A 73 -3.03 -12.86 11.05
CA ARG A 73 -2.59 -11.56 11.58
C ARG A 73 -2.71 -11.58 13.09
N VAL A 74 -1.66 -11.13 13.77
CA VAL A 74 -1.58 -11.04 15.22
C VAL A 74 -1.08 -9.66 15.63
N PRO A 75 -1.43 -9.13 16.81
CA PRO A 75 -0.88 -7.86 17.26
C PRO A 75 0.64 -7.94 17.45
N PHE A 76 1.37 -6.93 16.97
CA PHE A 76 2.77 -6.72 17.34
C PHE A 76 2.85 -6.23 18.79
N THR A 77 3.73 -6.83 19.59
CA THR A 77 3.87 -6.44 21.00
C THR A 77 4.75 -5.21 21.10
N LEU A 78 4.14 -4.07 21.41
CA LEU A 78 4.84 -2.81 21.61
C LEU A 78 5.35 -2.69 23.06
N PRO A 79 6.60 -2.26 23.27
CA PRO A 79 7.07 -1.84 24.59
C PRO A 79 6.40 -0.51 25.01
N GLU A 80 6.48 -0.17 26.29
CA GLU A 80 6.07 1.17 26.74
C GLU A 80 7.04 2.22 26.18
N ALA A 81 6.50 3.26 25.53
CA ALA A 81 7.31 4.36 25.02
C ALA A 81 7.87 5.17 26.19
N SER A 82 9.18 5.42 26.15
CA SER A 82 9.88 6.22 27.17
C SER A 82 10.03 7.70 26.80
N LEU A 83 9.83 8.04 25.52
CA LEU A 83 9.95 9.39 24.97
C LEU A 83 8.66 9.74 24.20
N ASP A 84 8.29 11.02 24.16
CA ASP A 84 7.00 11.45 23.61
C ASP A 84 7.06 12.74 22.77
N THR A 85 8.26 13.29 22.54
CA THR A 85 8.46 14.50 21.73
C THR A 85 9.68 14.39 20.84
N TRP A 86 9.67 15.09 19.69
CA TRP A 86 10.84 15.13 18.79
C TRP A 86 12.08 15.69 19.48
N GLU A 87 11.95 16.71 20.34
CA GLU A 87 13.09 17.27 21.07
C GLU A 87 13.73 16.23 22.00
N ALA A 88 12.91 15.47 22.74
CA ALA A 88 13.40 14.39 23.60
C ALA A 88 14.01 13.24 22.78
N ILE A 89 13.38 12.84 21.67
CA ILE A 89 13.89 11.76 20.81
C ILE A 89 15.23 12.18 20.19
N LEU A 90 15.28 13.31 19.49
CA LEU A 90 16.44 13.77 18.73
C LEU A 90 17.65 14.11 19.63
N SER A 91 17.40 14.47 20.90
CA SER A 91 18.46 14.72 21.89
C SER A 91 19.00 13.44 22.55
N ASN A 92 18.37 12.29 22.31
CA ASN A 92 18.75 11.00 22.89
C ASN A 92 19.00 9.93 21.80
N PRO A 93 19.96 10.15 20.87
CA PRO A 93 20.28 9.16 19.85
C PRO A 93 20.84 7.87 20.45
N ARG A 94 20.68 6.76 19.73
CA ARG A 94 21.06 5.42 20.17
C ARG A 94 22.10 4.78 19.25
N PRO A 95 22.86 3.76 19.70
CA PRO A 95 23.76 2.96 18.88
C PRO A 95 23.00 2.08 17.85
N ILE A 96 22.31 2.75 16.93
CA ILE A 96 21.59 2.18 15.80
C ILE A 96 22.07 2.89 14.53
N SER A 97 22.17 2.15 13.43
CA SER A 97 22.47 2.71 12.11
C SER A 97 21.56 2.10 11.05
N VAL A 98 21.46 2.79 9.91
CA VAL A 98 20.67 2.31 8.78
C VAL A 98 21.44 2.53 7.48
N ARG A 99 21.41 1.53 6.60
CA ARG A 99 21.94 1.65 5.24
C ARG A 99 20.89 1.21 4.24
N THR A 100 20.65 2.04 3.23
CA THR A 100 19.68 1.78 2.16
C THR A 100 20.41 1.32 0.90
N PHE A 101 19.88 0.28 0.27
CA PHE A 101 20.44 -0.36 -0.91
C PHE A 101 19.35 -0.50 -1.98
N SER A 102 19.74 -0.40 -3.25
CA SER A 102 18.86 -0.77 -4.36
C SER A 102 18.98 -2.28 -4.62
N THR A 103 17.83 -2.92 -4.82
CA THR A 103 17.69 -4.32 -5.20
C THR A 103 17.36 -4.50 -6.68
N GLY A 104 17.67 -3.49 -7.49
CA GLY A 104 17.29 -3.40 -8.89
C GLY A 104 16.42 -2.17 -9.16
N THR A 105 15.79 -2.15 -10.33
CA THR A 105 14.96 -1.05 -10.80
C THR A 105 13.56 -1.52 -11.17
N MET A 106 12.59 -0.62 -11.08
CA MET A 106 11.22 -0.77 -11.52
C MET A 106 10.91 0.29 -12.56
N LYS A 107 10.42 -0.14 -13.72
CA LYS A 107 9.99 0.72 -14.80
C LYS A 107 8.47 0.90 -14.77
N THR A 108 8.03 2.15 -14.70
CA THR A 108 6.61 2.55 -14.74
C THR A 108 6.45 3.91 -15.42
N ASP A 109 5.23 4.38 -15.59
CA ASP A 109 4.93 5.75 -16.02
C ASP A 109 5.01 6.70 -14.82
N LEU A 110 5.44 7.95 -15.04
CA LEU A 110 5.62 8.94 -13.97
C LEU A 110 4.33 9.16 -13.16
N SER A 111 3.17 9.11 -13.82
CA SER A 111 1.85 9.20 -13.18
C SER A 111 1.59 8.09 -12.14
N GLY A 112 2.30 6.96 -12.23
CA GLY A 112 2.27 5.89 -11.25
C GLY A 112 2.71 6.37 -9.86
N ILE A 113 3.82 7.11 -9.81
CA ILE A 113 4.43 7.55 -8.55
C ILE A 113 4.16 9.01 -8.22
N LEU A 114 3.91 9.89 -9.20
CA LEU A 114 3.72 11.33 -9.03
C LEU A 114 2.28 11.73 -9.39
N ASN A 115 1.63 12.54 -8.56
CA ASN A 115 0.29 13.04 -8.86
C ASN A 115 0.31 14.13 -9.95
N LEU A 116 0.18 13.74 -11.21
CA LEU A 116 0.11 14.66 -12.36
C LEU A 116 -1.19 15.47 -12.42
N GLU A 117 -2.22 15.13 -11.64
CA GLU A 117 -3.45 15.94 -11.51
C GLU A 117 -3.30 17.07 -10.48
N HIS A 118 -2.16 17.14 -9.77
CA HIS A 118 -1.92 18.17 -8.77
C HIS A 118 -1.80 19.56 -9.42
N PRO A 119 -2.35 20.65 -8.82
CA PRO A 119 -2.29 21.99 -9.41
C PRO A 119 -0.88 22.53 -9.65
N ALA A 120 0.12 22.02 -8.93
CA ALA A 120 1.54 22.39 -9.12
C ALA A 120 2.26 21.53 -10.17
N ALA A 121 1.63 20.47 -10.69
CA ALA A 121 2.17 19.63 -11.76
C ALA A 121 1.97 20.28 -13.14
N THR A 122 2.36 21.55 -13.27
CA THR A 122 2.26 22.28 -14.55
C THR A 122 3.40 21.90 -15.46
N ASP A 123 3.10 21.58 -16.72
CA ASP A 123 4.08 21.24 -17.76
C ASP A 123 4.94 19.98 -17.46
N ILE A 124 4.44 19.06 -16.64
CA ILE A 124 5.05 17.75 -16.40
C ILE A 124 4.38 16.72 -17.33
N GLU A 125 5.16 16.14 -18.25
CA GLU A 125 4.69 15.08 -19.14
C GLU A 125 4.70 13.72 -18.45
N ASP A 126 3.71 12.87 -18.75
CA ASP A 126 3.70 11.48 -18.30
C ASP A 126 4.65 10.65 -19.16
N THR A 127 5.84 10.40 -18.64
CA THR A 127 6.89 9.64 -19.33
C THR A 127 7.28 8.39 -18.55
N PRO A 128 7.74 7.32 -19.22
CA PRO A 128 8.33 6.19 -18.52
C PRO A 128 9.55 6.60 -17.70
N VAL A 129 9.60 6.14 -16.45
CA VAL A 129 10.69 6.35 -15.49
C VAL A 129 11.22 5.02 -14.99
N ASP A 130 12.53 4.96 -14.73
CA ASP A 130 13.22 3.83 -14.13
C ASP A 130 13.61 4.22 -12.70
N LEU A 131 13.06 3.52 -11.72
CA LEU A 131 13.13 3.85 -10.31
C LEU A 131 13.85 2.74 -9.54
N PRO A 132 14.84 3.01 -8.68
CA PRO A 132 15.42 1.97 -7.85
C PRO A 132 14.37 1.39 -6.88
N VAL A 133 14.46 0.10 -6.59
CA VAL A 133 13.65 -0.56 -5.55
C VAL A 133 14.51 -0.70 -4.30
N ASN A 134 14.24 0.10 -3.28
CA ASN A 134 15.11 0.25 -2.13
C ASN A 134 14.70 -0.64 -0.96
N VAL A 135 15.71 -1.17 -0.25
CA VAL A 135 15.58 -1.84 1.04
C VAL A 135 16.56 -1.25 2.03
N SER A 136 16.25 -1.27 3.32
CA SER A 136 17.16 -0.73 4.34
C SER A 136 17.52 -1.77 5.39
N ILE A 137 18.82 -1.93 5.66
CA ILE A 137 19.32 -2.75 6.76
C ILE A 137 19.53 -1.84 7.96
N VAL A 138 18.74 -2.06 9.02
CA VAL A 138 18.85 -1.38 10.31
C VAL A 138 19.68 -2.25 11.25
N ARG A 139 20.79 -1.73 11.78
CA ARG A 139 21.65 -2.45 12.73
C ARG A 139 21.57 -1.78 14.10
N HIS A 140 21.09 -2.52 15.09
CA HIS A 140 21.04 -2.09 16.48
C HIS A 140 22.09 -2.83 17.30
N ALA A 141 22.89 -2.11 18.09
CA ALA A 141 24.04 -2.68 18.80
C ALA A 141 23.69 -3.87 19.72
N GLU A 142 22.51 -3.85 20.33
CA GLU A 142 22.07 -4.90 21.28
C GLU A 142 21.04 -5.87 20.71
N ARG A 143 20.41 -5.54 19.57
CA ARG A 143 19.25 -6.28 19.04
C ARG A 143 19.54 -6.96 17.70
N GLY A 144 20.71 -6.73 17.12
CA GLY A 144 21.10 -7.31 15.84
C GLY A 144 20.59 -6.49 14.65
N ALA A 145 20.47 -7.16 13.50
CA ALA A 145 20.04 -6.54 12.26
C ALA A 145 18.55 -6.76 12.02
N TYR A 146 17.89 -5.79 11.41
CA TYR A 146 16.51 -5.85 10.93
C TYR A 146 16.47 -5.33 9.51
N LEU A 147 15.49 -5.78 8.75
CA LEU A 147 15.25 -5.30 7.39
C LEU A 147 14.02 -4.39 7.39
N VAL A 148 14.11 -3.27 6.66
CA VAL A 148 12.95 -2.47 6.28
C VAL A 148 12.72 -2.66 4.78
N ASP A 149 11.53 -3.19 4.46
CA ASP A 149 11.11 -3.66 3.14
C ASP A 149 11.91 -4.82 2.54
N GLY A 150 11.23 -5.60 1.69
CA GLY A 150 11.75 -6.84 1.11
C GLY A 150 12.44 -6.68 -0.23
N GLY A 151 12.23 -5.59 -0.96
CA GLY A 151 12.84 -5.35 -2.27
C GLY A 151 12.46 -6.40 -3.31
N LEU A 152 13.35 -6.62 -4.28
CA LEU A 152 13.18 -7.61 -5.36
C LEU A 152 13.89 -8.94 -5.05
N ASP A 153 13.27 -10.04 -5.48
CA ASP A 153 13.85 -11.39 -5.44
C ASP A 153 14.72 -11.70 -6.68
N ALA A 154 15.51 -12.77 -6.60
CA ALA A 154 16.48 -13.14 -7.65
C ALA A 154 15.84 -13.46 -9.01
N SER A 155 14.53 -13.74 -9.08
CA SER A 155 13.88 -14.03 -10.36
C SER A 155 13.73 -12.80 -11.26
N TYR A 156 13.88 -11.57 -10.72
CA TYR A 156 13.90 -10.33 -11.51
C TYR A 156 15.08 -10.19 -12.46
N VAL A 157 16.12 -11.02 -12.32
CA VAL A 157 17.21 -11.14 -13.30
C VAL A 157 16.73 -11.67 -14.65
N HIS A 158 15.67 -12.49 -14.65
CA HIS A 158 15.20 -13.19 -15.86
C HIS A 158 13.73 -12.94 -16.19
N ASN A 159 12.94 -12.44 -15.23
CA ASN A 159 11.52 -12.18 -15.39
C ASN A 159 11.17 -10.78 -14.85
N PRO A 160 10.66 -9.85 -15.69
CA PRO A 160 10.33 -8.50 -15.24
C PRO A 160 9.19 -8.41 -14.20
N PHE A 161 8.54 -9.52 -13.88
CA PHE A 161 7.49 -9.58 -12.86
C PHE A 161 7.88 -10.50 -11.68
N GLY A 162 9.13 -10.94 -11.63
CA GLY A 162 9.62 -11.86 -10.61
C GLY A 162 8.76 -13.12 -10.48
N THR A 163 8.27 -13.38 -9.27
CA THR A 163 7.36 -14.51 -8.98
C THR A 163 5.88 -14.22 -9.23
N MET A 164 5.51 -12.99 -9.62
CA MET A 164 4.13 -12.60 -9.86
C MET A 164 3.55 -13.29 -11.11
N ARG A 165 2.30 -13.74 -11.01
CA ARG A 165 1.56 -14.48 -12.04
C ARG A 165 0.11 -14.04 -12.09
N GLY A 166 -0.51 -14.16 -13.26
CA GLY A 166 -1.95 -13.96 -13.43
C GLY A 166 -2.31 -13.19 -14.69
N LEU A 167 -3.61 -13.14 -14.99
CA LEU A 167 -4.15 -12.63 -16.25
C LEU A 167 -3.88 -11.13 -16.49
N ILE A 168 -3.63 -10.36 -15.43
CA ILE A 168 -3.50 -8.90 -15.52
C ILE A 168 -2.11 -8.37 -15.16
N VAL A 169 -1.16 -9.23 -14.78
CA VAL A 169 0.18 -8.84 -14.31
C VAL A 169 0.90 -7.97 -15.35
N GLU A 170 1.05 -8.46 -16.58
CA GLU A 170 1.79 -7.76 -17.63
C GLU A 170 1.18 -6.39 -18.03
N ARG A 171 -0.10 -6.19 -17.71
CA ARG A 171 -0.85 -5.00 -18.10
C ARG A 171 -0.84 -3.90 -17.04
N PHE A 172 -0.74 -4.25 -15.76
CA PHE A 172 -0.96 -3.32 -14.66
C PHE A 172 0.24 -3.14 -13.73
N LEU A 173 1.20 -4.06 -13.75
CA LEU A 173 2.39 -3.95 -12.91
C LEU A 173 3.54 -3.32 -13.68
N GLY A 174 4.35 -2.54 -12.97
CA GLY A 174 5.65 -2.08 -13.47
C GLY A 174 6.54 -3.27 -13.83
N LYS A 175 7.54 -3.02 -14.68
CA LYS A 175 8.51 -4.03 -15.10
C LYS A 175 9.79 -3.84 -14.31
N GLY A 176 10.12 -4.82 -13.47
CA GLY A 176 11.37 -4.84 -12.74
C GLY A 176 12.53 -5.32 -13.59
N SER A 177 13.75 -4.95 -13.20
CA SER A 177 14.98 -5.53 -13.70
C SER A 177 16.05 -5.50 -12.62
N GLN A 178 16.94 -6.48 -12.64
CA GLN A 178 17.94 -6.67 -11.61
C GLN A 178 19.21 -7.29 -12.21
N GLU A 179 20.39 -6.84 -11.79
CA GLU A 179 21.64 -7.52 -12.09
C GLU A 179 21.84 -8.72 -11.14
N PRO A 180 22.47 -9.82 -11.59
CA PRO A 180 22.73 -10.97 -10.73
C PRO A 180 23.41 -10.58 -9.40
N GLY A 181 22.83 -11.01 -8.27
CA GLY A 181 23.34 -10.73 -6.92
C GLY A 181 22.95 -9.37 -6.34
N GLN A 182 22.04 -8.63 -6.97
CA GLN A 182 21.41 -7.44 -6.39
C GLN A 182 20.16 -7.76 -5.56
N ASP A 183 19.64 -8.98 -5.60
CA ASP A 183 18.49 -9.39 -4.79
C ASP A 183 18.73 -9.27 -3.29
N THR A 184 17.64 -9.20 -2.53
CA THR A 184 17.70 -8.98 -1.09
C THR A 184 18.47 -10.05 -0.34
N ALA A 185 18.39 -11.33 -0.73
CA ALA A 185 19.13 -12.39 -0.06
C ALA A 185 20.64 -12.26 -0.31
N SER A 186 21.05 -12.07 -1.56
CA SER A 186 22.45 -11.81 -1.93
C SER A 186 23.01 -10.54 -1.27
N LEU A 187 22.18 -9.50 -1.12
CA LEU A 187 22.52 -8.28 -0.40
C LEU A 187 22.81 -8.58 1.08
N LEU A 188 21.92 -9.31 1.77
CA LEU A 188 22.08 -9.65 3.18
C LEU A 188 23.35 -10.49 3.40
N ASP A 189 23.66 -11.43 2.51
CA ASP A 189 24.88 -12.24 2.56
C ASP A 189 26.14 -11.38 2.42
N ARG A 190 26.17 -10.48 1.42
CA ARG A 190 27.29 -9.53 1.20
C ARG A 190 27.51 -8.63 2.40
N GLU A 191 26.42 -8.18 3.00
CA GLU A 191 26.39 -7.30 4.16
C GLU A 191 26.57 -8.06 5.49
N GLN A 192 26.68 -9.40 5.44
CA GLN A 192 26.81 -10.27 6.61
C GLN A 192 25.72 -9.97 7.67
N ALA A 193 24.50 -9.70 7.20
CA ALA A 193 23.38 -9.24 8.01
C ALA A 193 22.43 -10.41 8.33
N ALA A 194 22.66 -11.06 9.47
CA ALA A 194 21.73 -12.04 10.02
C ALA A 194 20.52 -11.32 10.66
N ILE A 195 19.45 -11.16 9.88
CA ILE A 195 18.27 -10.40 10.30
C ILE A 195 17.43 -11.13 11.35
N GLN A 196 16.90 -10.37 12.30
CA GLN A 196 16.04 -10.84 13.39
C GLN A 196 14.55 -10.60 13.10
N GLY A 197 14.23 -9.90 12.00
CA GLY A 197 12.86 -9.59 11.60
C GLY A 197 12.82 -8.60 10.43
N VAL A 198 11.64 -8.48 9.83
CA VAL A 198 11.35 -7.59 8.72
C VAL A 198 10.22 -6.64 9.10
N PHE A 199 10.43 -5.35 8.91
CA PHE A 199 9.45 -4.28 9.08
C PHE A 199 9.06 -3.75 7.70
N LEU A 200 7.78 -3.84 7.35
CA LEU A 200 7.27 -3.49 6.03
C LEU A 200 6.59 -2.13 6.08
N THR A 201 7.01 -1.21 5.21
CA THR A 201 6.33 0.08 5.02
C THR A 201 4.91 -0.17 4.53
N HIS A 202 4.74 -1.11 3.60
CA HIS A 202 3.46 -1.59 3.08
C HIS A 202 3.62 -2.90 2.29
N LEU A 203 2.55 -3.42 1.69
CA LEU A 203 2.51 -4.76 1.06
C LEU A 203 2.36 -4.74 -0.47
N HIS A 204 2.89 -3.73 -1.15
CA HIS A 204 3.05 -3.80 -2.61
C HIS A 204 4.19 -4.75 -3.02
N MET A 205 4.17 -5.12 -4.29
CA MET A 205 4.96 -6.23 -4.83
C MET A 205 6.46 -6.01 -4.71
N ASP A 206 6.93 -4.79 -4.96
CA ASP A 206 8.32 -4.36 -4.94
C ASP A 206 8.86 -4.14 -3.52
N HIS A 207 7.98 -4.08 -2.52
CA HIS A 207 8.34 -4.08 -1.10
C HIS A 207 8.28 -5.48 -0.49
N THR A 208 7.76 -6.47 -1.22
CA THR A 208 7.53 -7.83 -0.70
C THR A 208 8.18 -8.93 -1.54
N ALA A 209 8.64 -8.66 -2.75
CA ALA A 209 9.13 -9.70 -3.66
C ALA A 209 10.32 -10.47 -3.08
N GLY A 210 11.34 -9.77 -2.60
CA GLY A 210 12.53 -10.39 -2.01
C GLY A 210 12.25 -11.19 -0.73
N LEU A 211 11.06 -11.07 -0.13
CA LEU A 211 10.67 -11.89 1.01
C LEU A 211 10.59 -13.37 0.66
N VAL A 212 10.47 -13.74 -0.63
CA VAL A 212 10.50 -15.14 -1.11
C VAL A 212 11.75 -15.88 -0.63
N ASP A 213 12.89 -15.21 -0.61
CA ASP A 213 14.19 -15.82 -0.32
C ASP A 213 14.65 -15.65 1.15
N LEU A 214 13.83 -14.99 1.99
CA LEU A 214 14.16 -14.74 3.40
C LEU A 214 13.71 -15.86 4.36
N PRO A 215 14.31 -15.98 5.56
CA PRO A 215 13.86 -16.92 6.59
C PRO A 215 12.38 -16.74 6.96
N LYS A 216 11.62 -17.83 7.10
CA LYS A 216 10.17 -17.76 7.36
C LYS A 216 9.80 -17.76 8.84
N ASP A 217 10.75 -18.14 9.70
CA ASP A 217 10.62 -18.27 11.15
C ASP A 217 11.07 -17.03 11.93
N ILE A 218 11.16 -15.88 11.25
CA ILE A 218 11.37 -14.56 11.86
C ILE A 218 10.08 -13.72 11.83
N PRO A 219 9.94 -12.70 12.68
CA PRO A 219 8.84 -11.76 12.62
C PRO A 219 8.77 -10.98 11.30
N TYR A 220 7.60 -10.93 10.70
CA TYR A 220 7.23 -10.01 9.62
C TYR A 220 6.19 -9.05 10.15
N VAL A 221 6.52 -7.76 10.17
CA VAL A 221 5.76 -6.73 10.88
C VAL A 221 5.21 -5.71 9.88
N VAL A 222 3.93 -5.35 10.00
CA VAL A 222 3.22 -4.46 9.07
C VAL A 222 2.35 -3.47 9.85
N GLY A 223 2.01 -2.32 9.25
CA GLY A 223 1.01 -1.42 9.85
C GLY A 223 -0.40 -2.02 9.85
N GLU A 224 -1.18 -1.77 10.90
CA GLU A 224 -2.59 -2.16 10.93
C GLU A 224 -3.36 -1.68 9.68
N ASN A 225 -4.31 -2.49 9.21
CA ASN A 225 -5.09 -2.26 7.99
C ASN A 225 -4.32 -2.37 6.66
N GLU A 226 -3.03 -2.73 6.68
CA GLU A 226 -2.27 -2.90 5.45
C GLU A 226 -2.74 -4.13 4.67
N ARG A 227 -3.09 -3.96 3.39
CA ARG A 227 -3.74 -5.03 2.59
C ARG A 227 -2.76 -5.65 1.62
N TYR A 228 -2.58 -6.97 1.74
CA TYR A 228 -1.87 -7.74 0.73
C TYR A 228 -2.82 -8.12 -0.42
N VAL A 229 -2.58 -7.57 -1.61
CA VAL A 229 -3.38 -7.86 -2.81
C VAL A 229 -2.85 -9.11 -3.48
N ASN A 230 -3.59 -10.21 -3.32
CA ASN A 230 -3.24 -11.49 -3.91
C ASN A 230 -4.52 -12.27 -4.26
N PHE A 231 -4.91 -12.21 -5.53
CA PHE A 231 -6.11 -12.84 -6.06
C PHE A 231 -5.72 -13.92 -7.06
N ARG A 232 -6.08 -15.17 -6.74
CA ARG A 232 -5.71 -16.33 -7.54
C ARG A 232 -6.17 -16.17 -8.99
N PHE A 233 -5.28 -16.51 -9.93
CA PHE A 233 -5.42 -16.33 -11.39
C PHE A 233 -5.44 -14.89 -11.91
N ILE A 234 -5.75 -13.88 -11.08
CA ILE A 234 -5.82 -12.48 -11.51
C ILE A 234 -4.44 -11.84 -11.33
N ILE A 235 -3.98 -11.78 -10.08
CA ILE A 235 -2.71 -11.21 -9.67
C ILE A 235 -2.26 -11.94 -8.41
N GLN A 236 -1.26 -12.79 -8.52
CA GLN A 236 -0.81 -13.67 -7.45
C GLN A 236 0.71 -13.68 -7.37
N GLY A 237 1.25 -13.55 -6.17
CA GLY A 237 2.66 -13.71 -5.86
C GLY A 237 2.87 -14.64 -4.67
N ASP A 238 4.04 -15.28 -4.62
CA ASP A 238 4.43 -16.20 -3.55
C ASP A 238 5.21 -15.48 -2.43
N HIS A 239 5.16 -14.14 -2.40
CA HIS A 239 6.02 -13.28 -1.56
C HIS A 239 5.95 -13.61 -0.06
N LEU A 240 4.76 -13.94 0.43
CA LEU A 240 4.52 -14.31 1.82
C LEU A 240 4.25 -15.82 2.00
N ALA A 241 4.54 -16.64 0.99
CA ALA A 241 4.37 -18.07 1.09
C ALA A 241 5.29 -18.64 2.19
N GLY A 242 4.72 -19.45 3.08
CA GLY A 242 5.43 -20.02 4.22
C GLY A 242 5.58 -19.10 5.42
N VAL A 243 5.24 -17.80 5.31
CA VAL A 243 5.18 -16.89 6.46
C VAL A 243 3.97 -17.29 7.33
N PRO A 244 4.16 -17.71 8.59
CA PRO A 244 3.07 -18.25 9.40
C PRO A 244 2.06 -17.17 9.80
N GLU A 245 2.55 -15.96 10.07
CA GLU A 245 1.74 -14.82 10.49
C GLU A 245 2.42 -13.48 10.18
N LEU A 246 1.60 -12.44 10.03
CA LEU A 246 2.02 -11.05 10.05
C LEU A 246 1.70 -10.43 11.41
N GLN A 247 2.65 -9.70 11.98
CA GLN A 247 2.46 -8.95 13.21
C GLN A 247 2.05 -7.52 12.88
N GLU A 248 0.92 -7.07 13.41
CA GLU A 248 0.32 -5.77 13.08
C GLU A 248 0.65 -4.72 14.16
N ILE A 249 1.26 -3.62 13.73
CA ILE A 249 1.49 -2.45 14.57
C ILE A 249 0.15 -1.71 14.71
N ALA A 250 -0.40 -1.72 15.93
CA ALA A 250 -1.53 -0.88 16.30
C ALA A 250 -1.04 0.51 16.72
N PHE A 251 -1.72 1.56 16.26
CA PHE A 251 -1.37 2.94 16.61
C PHE A 251 -2.33 3.56 17.64
N ASP A 252 -3.28 2.79 18.19
CA ASP A 252 -4.29 3.23 19.16
C ASP A 252 -3.68 3.82 20.44
N LYS A 253 -2.52 3.31 20.86
CA LYS A 253 -1.75 3.77 22.02
C LYS A 253 -0.48 4.53 21.66
N GLY A 254 -0.30 4.89 20.39
CA GLY A 254 0.87 5.65 19.95
C GLY A 254 0.87 7.08 20.49
N VAL A 255 2.04 7.69 20.50
CA VAL A 255 2.22 9.11 20.83
C VAL A 255 2.03 9.95 19.57
N ASP A 256 1.35 11.09 19.67
CA ASP A 256 1.25 12.02 18.54
C ASP A 256 2.52 12.86 18.40
N LEU A 257 3.37 12.48 17.44
CA LEU A 257 4.61 13.19 17.11
C LEU A 257 4.38 14.15 15.94
N ALA A 258 3.72 15.28 16.22
CA ALA A 258 3.49 16.33 15.23
C ALA A 258 4.83 16.83 14.63
N PRO A 259 4.91 17.05 13.31
CA PRO A 259 3.81 17.05 12.36
C PRO A 259 3.59 15.69 11.67
N LEU A 260 4.43 14.68 11.91
CA LEU A 260 4.32 13.38 11.23
C LEU A 260 3.07 12.61 11.66
N GLY A 261 2.70 12.67 12.94
CA GLY A 261 1.47 12.08 13.48
C GLY A 261 1.74 10.95 14.47
N THR A 262 0.76 10.07 14.64
CA THR A 262 0.83 8.98 15.63
C THR A 262 1.99 8.02 15.34
N ALA A 263 2.84 7.83 16.33
CA ALA A 263 4.05 7.04 16.27
C ALA A 263 4.16 6.09 17.47
N VAL A 264 4.87 4.99 17.27
CA VAL A 264 5.17 4.00 18.31
C VAL A 264 6.65 3.68 18.28
N ASP A 265 7.23 3.56 19.48
CA ASP A 265 8.61 3.10 19.66
C ASP A 265 8.64 1.58 19.57
N LEU A 266 9.29 1.05 18.53
CA LEU A 266 9.28 -0.38 18.24
C LEU A 266 10.19 -1.17 19.19
N PHE A 267 11.21 -0.51 19.74
CA PHE A 267 12.21 -1.14 20.61
C PHE A 267 12.10 -0.67 22.07
N GLY A 268 11.45 0.46 22.33
CA GLY A 268 11.20 1.02 23.67
C GLY A 268 12.36 1.86 24.22
N ASP A 269 13.48 1.90 23.49
CA ASP A 269 14.67 2.65 23.83
C ASP A 269 14.79 3.98 23.07
N GLY A 270 13.84 4.30 22.19
CA GLY A 270 13.80 5.51 21.38
C GLY A 270 14.64 5.46 20.11
N SER A 271 15.21 4.29 19.76
CA SER A 271 16.09 4.14 18.60
C SER A 271 15.37 3.94 17.27
N PHE A 272 14.20 3.29 17.27
CA PHE A 272 13.50 2.88 16.05
C PHE A 272 11.98 3.03 16.19
N TRP A 273 11.40 3.87 15.34
CA TRP A 273 10.01 4.28 15.44
C TRP A 273 9.23 3.93 14.18
N ALA A 274 7.98 3.47 14.35
CA ALA A 274 7.00 3.40 13.28
C ALA A 274 6.04 4.58 13.39
N ILE A 275 5.75 5.24 12.27
CA ILE A 275 4.86 6.41 12.22
C ILE A 275 3.78 6.18 11.16
N ARG A 276 2.53 6.37 11.54
CA ARG A 276 1.36 6.12 10.68
C ARG A 276 1.24 7.16 9.56
N SER A 277 1.31 6.70 8.30
CA SER A 277 1.33 7.56 7.10
C SER A 277 0.40 7.04 5.98
N PRO A 278 -0.90 6.87 6.25
CA PRO A 278 -1.84 6.33 5.27
C PRO A 278 -1.94 7.21 4.02
N GLY A 279 -2.38 6.61 2.92
CA GLY A 279 -2.69 7.28 1.66
C GLY A 279 -2.23 6.47 0.47
N HIS A 280 -0.92 6.24 0.35
CA HIS A 280 -0.38 5.32 -0.65
C HIS A 280 -1.00 3.93 -0.50
N SER A 281 -0.92 3.38 0.71
CA SER A 281 -1.77 2.29 1.16
C SER A 281 -2.44 2.67 2.48
N ALA A 282 -3.46 1.91 2.88
CA ALA A 282 -4.24 2.21 4.08
C ALA A 282 -3.45 2.02 5.39
N GLY A 283 -2.51 1.08 5.42
CA GLY A 283 -1.67 0.77 6.56
C GLY A 283 -0.21 1.18 6.37
N HIS A 284 0.07 2.12 5.45
CA HIS A 284 1.44 2.57 5.17
C HIS A 284 2.11 3.16 6.43
N VAL A 285 3.39 2.83 6.61
CA VAL A 285 4.22 3.21 7.76
C VAL A 285 5.51 3.91 7.30
N LEU A 286 5.86 5.03 7.92
CA LEU A 286 7.23 5.57 7.88
C LEU A 286 8.04 4.95 9.00
N TYR A 287 9.35 4.81 8.80
CA TYR A 287 10.25 4.39 9.87
C TYR A 287 11.26 5.48 10.18
N PHE A 288 11.48 5.78 11.45
CA PHE A 288 12.49 6.74 11.89
C PHE A 288 13.57 6.03 12.72
N VAL A 289 14.83 6.19 12.30
CA VAL A 289 16.02 5.64 12.95
C VAL A 289 16.77 6.78 13.62
N ASN A 290 16.86 6.74 14.94
CA ASN A 290 17.51 7.77 15.76
C ASN A 290 18.95 7.36 16.12
N GLY A 291 19.82 7.30 15.12
CA GLY A 291 21.21 6.88 15.29
C GLY A 291 22.11 7.98 15.85
N VAL A 292 23.18 7.55 16.53
CA VAL A 292 24.27 8.46 16.98
C VAL A 292 25.06 9.07 15.83
N GLU A 293 25.20 8.36 14.71
CA GLU A 293 25.89 8.85 13.52
C GLU A 293 24.97 9.63 12.59
N GLU A 294 23.74 9.15 12.43
CA GLU A 294 22.73 9.76 11.57
C GLU A 294 21.31 9.50 12.08
N GLN A 295 20.45 10.51 11.90
CA GLN A 295 19.02 10.43 12.15
C GLN A 295 18.33 10.38 10.79
N VAL A 296 17.58 9.32 10.53
CA VAL A 296 17.05 9.04 9.17
C VAL A 296 15.57 8.72 9.25
N LEU A 297 14.78 9.39 8.41
CA LEU A 297 13.39 9.03 8.14
C LEU A 297 13.32 8.26 6.82
N LEU A 298 12.94 6.98 6.90
CA LEU A 298 12.61 6.13 5.76
C LEU A 298 11.16 6.42 5.37
N THR A 299 10.96 6.99 4.18
CA THR A 299 9.64 7.51 3.79
C THR A 299 8.75 6.47 3.13
N GLY A 300 9.31 5.36 2.63
CA GLY A 300 8.60 4.45 1.74
C GLY A 300 7.94 5.22 0.60
N ASP A 301 6.74 4.79 0.23
CA ASP A 301 6.01 5.36 -0.91
C ASP A 301 5.14 6.55 -0.53
N ALA A 302 5.16 6.98 0.73
CA ALA A 302 4.64 8.29 1.10
C ALA A 302 5.47 9.43 0.47
N CYS A 303 6.73 9.16 0.11
CA CYS A 303 7.58 10.02 -0.70
C CYS A 303 8.61 9.17 -1.47
N ASN A 304 8.38 8.95 -2.76
CA ASN A 304 9.17 8.03 -3.57
C ASN A 304 10.50 8.66 -4.01
N THR A 305 10.52 9.94 -4.36
CA THR A 305 11.72 10.60 -4.94
C THR A 305 12.04 11.96 -4.32
N LEU A 306 13.29 12.41 -4.48
CA LEU A 306 13.72 13.76 -4.16
C LEU A 306 12.97 14.80 -4.99
N GLU A 307 12.61 14.47 -6.23
CA GLU A 307 11.79 15.33 -7.09
C GLU A 307 10.40 15.57 -6.49
N GLN A 308 9.73 14.52 -6.01
CA GLN A 308 8.45 14.64 -5.30
C GLN A 308 8.59 15.54 -4.07
N PHE A 309 9.63 15.29 -3.26
CA PHE A 309 9.89 16.09 -2.08
C PHE A 309 10.13 17.57 -2.42
N SER A 310 10.93 17.84 -3.46
CA SER A 310 11.35 19.19 -3.84
C SER A 310 10.22 20.00 -4.49
N THR A 311 9.34 19.34 -5.24
CA THR A 311 8.18 19.97 -5.87
C THR A 311 6.98 20.08 -4.93
N GLY A 312 6.96 19.28 -3.86
CA GLY A 312 5.82 19.16 -2.95
C GLY A 312 4.64 18.39 -3.55
N ILE A 313 4.84 17.68 -4.66
CA ILE A 313 3.81 16.90 -5.33
C ILE A 313 3.87 15.46 -4.79
N GLY A 314 2.77 15.04 -4.17
CA GLY A 314 2.65 13.76 -3.51
C GLY A 314 2.52 12.55 -4.46
N PRO A 315 2.34 11.36 -3.86
CA PRO A 315 2.18 10.10 -4.58
C PRO A 315 0.99 10.07 -5.56
N GLY A 316 1.18 9.37 -6.68
CA GLY A 316 0.28 9.34 -7.84
C GLY A 316 -0.69 8.14 -7.88
N PHE A 317 -0.90 7.62 -9.09
CA PHE A 317 -1.93 6.63 -9.44
C PHE A 317 -1.87 5.33 -8.61
N TYR A 318 -0.69 4.91 -8.14
CA TYR A 318 -0.57 3.71 -7.31
C TYR A 318 -1.06 3.89 -5.87
N SER A 319 -1.42 5.12 -5.47
CA SER A 319 -2.00 5.39 -4.17
C SER A 319 -3.47 4.97 -4.07
N SER A 320 -3.83 4.34 -2.96
CA SER A 320 -5.21 4.00 -2.62
C SER A 320 -6.09 5.23 -2.35
N ASP A 321 -5.49 6.31 -1.83
CA ASP A 321 -6.10 7.62 -1.63
C ASP A 321 -5.07 8.72 -1.88
N VAL A 322 -5.12 9.33 -3.06
CA VAL A 322 -4.17 10.38 -3.51
C VAL A 322 -4.22 11.62 -2.62
N ALA A 323 -5.40 12.01 -2.13
CA ALA A 323 -5.52 13.20 -1.27
C ALA A 323 -4.91 12.94 0.12
N GLN A 324 -5.13 11.76 0.67
CA GLN A 324 -4.51 11.34 1.92
C GLN A 324 -2.99 11.13 1.76
N ALA A 325 -2.53 10.62 0.62
CA ALA A 325 -1.11 10.47 0.31
C ALA A 325 -0.42 11.84 0.24
N GLN A 326 -1.04 12.84 -0.40
CA GLN A 326 -0.57 14.22 -0.38
C GLN A 326 -0.49 14.77 1.06
N ALA A 327 -1.50 14.52 1.90
CA ALA A 327 -1.46 14.96 3.29
C ALA A 327 -0.33 14.30 4.10
N SER A 328 0.04 13.06 3.79
CA SER A 328 1.22 12.39 4.35
C SER A 328 2.53 13.02 3.86
N MET A 329 2.64 13.32 2.57
CA MET A 329 3.78 14.06 2.00
C MET A 329 3.95 15.43 2.68
N ASP A 330 2.87 16.20 2.82
CA ASP A 330 2.91 17.53 3.44
C ASP A 330 3.41 17.48 4.90
N ARG A 331 3.09 16.39 5.62
CA ARG A 331 3.60 16.15 6.98
C ARG A 331 5.11 15.90 6.97
N ILE A 332 5.61 15.12 6.01
CA ILE A 332 7.05 14.86 5.83
C ILE A 332 7.79 16.18 5.52
N ILE A 333 7.26 17.01 4.62
CA ILE A 333 7.85 18.32 4.27
C ILE A 333 7.91 19.24 5.49
N ARG A 334 6.82 19.34 6.26
CA ARG A 334 6.80 20.14 7.49
C ARG A 334 7.82 19.63 8.51
N PHE A 335 7.91 18.32 8.69
CA PHE A 335 8.87 17.71 9.61
C PHE A 335 10.31 18.02 9.20
N LYS A 336 10.67 17.84 7.93
CA LYS A 336 12.01 18.15 7.42
C LYS A 336 12.37 19.63 7.56
N ASN A 337 11.41 20.53 7.39
CA ASN A 337 11.61 21.97 7.61
C ASN A 337 11.87 22.30 9.10
N GLN A 338 11.22 21.59 10.03
CA GLN A 338 11.42 21.77 11.47
C GLN A 338 12.69 21.09 11.99
N HIS A 339 13.11 20.00 11.34
CA HIS A 339 14.26 19.18 11.73
C HIS A 339 15.21 18.98 10.54
N PRO A 340 15.89 20.04 10.07
CA PRO A 340 16.73 19.99 8.87
C PRO A 340 17.91 19.00 8.99
N GLN A 341 18.33 18.66 10.21
CA GLN A 341 19.38 17.67 10.48
C GLN A 341 18.97 16.22 10.16
N VAL A 342 17.66 15.90 10.13
CA VAL A 342 17.19 14.54 9.86
C VAL A 342 17.29 14.25 8.36
N ALA A 343 18.02 13.22 7.97
CA ALA A 343 18.10 12.79 6.58
C ALA A 343 16.80 12.09 6.14
N LEU A 344 16.48 12.19 4.86
CA LEU A 344 15.36 11.46 4.25
C LEU A 344 15.93 10.36 3.36
N SER A 345 15.48 9.13 3.56
CA SER A 345 15.71 8.03 2.63
C SER A 345 14.40 7.73 1.92
N PHE A 346 14.38 7.99 0.60
CA PHE A 346 13.18 7.91 -0.21
C PHE A 346 12.91 6.48 -0.69
N GLY A 347 11.65 6.14 -0.95
CA GLY A 347 11.26 4.78 -1.37
C GLY A 347 11.93 4.32 -2.67
N HIS A 348 12.11 5.25 -3.61
CA HIS A 348 12.53 4.97 -4.98
C HIS A 348 13.47 6.04 -5.56
N ASP A 349 14.41 6.52 -4.74
CA ASP A 349 15.45 7.45 -5.19
C ASP A 349 16.85 6.88 -5.00
N GLN A 350 17.81 7.40 -5.75
CA GLN A 350 19.23 7.08 -5.56
C GLN A 350 19.86 7.90 -4.43
N ALA A 351 19.23 9.00 -4.02
CA ALA A 351 19.64 9.78 -2.87
C ALA A 351 19.70 8.88 -1.63
N MET A 352 20.83 8.95 -0.90
CA MET A 352 21.14 8.14 0.28
C MET A 352 21.44 6.65 0.04
N LEU A 353 21.53 6.18 -1.21
CA LEU A 353 22.11 4.86 -1.49
C LEU A 353 23.61 4.87 -1.17
N ARG A 354 24.10 3.81 -0.49
CA ARG A 354 25.49 3.70 -0.04
C ARG A 354 26.22 2.45 -0.55
#